data_AF-B9SXZ8-F1
#
_entry.id   AF-B9SXZ8-F1
#
_cell.length_a   1.000
_cell.length_b   1.000
_cell.length_c   1.000
_cell.angle_alpha   90.00
_cell.angle_beta   90.00
_cell.angle_gamma   90.00
#
_symmetry.space_group_name_H-M   'P 1'
#
loop_
_entity.id
_entity.type
_entity.pdbx_description
1 polymer ?
#
loop_
_entity_poly.entity_id
_entity_poly.type
_entity_poly.pdbx_seq_one_letter_code
_entity_poly.pdbx_strand_id
1 'polypeptide(L)'
;MGSLIGHVLPGMAFFFLGLWHLFNHIKLHSLQPNSYTSSPWFPTSKLRYLELFMIMVGSSISISMELFIGPAKHQPLDIDGSIPSNHLRNFEHSSISMLFLVYASFAILLDRLRANNIKYSLTQLIGAIAFAQQLFLFHLHSTDHHGLEGQYHLLLQFTVVISLATTLLGIGLPKSFLVSFVRSVSIVFQGVWLTVMGYMLWTPELIPKGCSLLNEDGHKIVRCSSQDALNRAKSLVNIQFSWFLIGITISSVTFYLGLVKRYGKRVMYSSLPKELEELQEESSDVESQKEMKIGDPNSTVIHVGAGLKAFDIER
;
A
#
# COMPACT_ATOMS: atom_id res chain seq x y z
N MET A 1 13.45 10.76 20.04
CA MET A 1 14.15 9.48 20.35
C MET A 1 13.15 8.33 20.38
N GLY A 2 13.60 7.07 20.25
CA GLY A 2 12.75 5.89 20.38
C GLY A 2 12.02 5.80 21.72
N SER A 3 10.73 5.45 21.67
CA SER A 3 9.94 5.08 22.86
C SER A 3 8.94 3.98 22.48
N LEU A 4 8.39 3.29 23.47
CA LEU A 4 7.33 2.28 23.24
C LEU A 4 6.18 2.84 22.39
N ILE A 5 5.62 3.99 22.79
CA ILE A 5 4.51 4.64 22.09
C ILE A 5 4.96 5.19 20.73
N GLY A 6 6.16 5.77 20.66
CA GLY A 6 6.76 6.29 19.42
C GLY A 6 7.03 5.22 18.36
N HIS A 7 7.11 3.94 18.72
CA HIS A 7 7.19 2.82 17.79
C HIS A 7 5.82 2.18 17.52
N VAL A 8 5.05 1.90 18.58
CA VAL A 8 3.75 1.21 18.47
C VAL A 8 2.72 2.06 17.73
N LEU A 9 2.62 3.37 17.98
CA LEU A 9 1.59 4.21 17.35
C LEU A 9 1.82 4.36 15.82
N PRO A 10 3.03 4.71 15.32
CA PRO A 10 3.31 4.65 13.89
C PRO A 10 3.20 3.24 13.32
N GLY A 11 3.60 2.22 14.08
CA GLY A 11 3.45 0.81 13.70
C GLY A 11 2.01 0.44 13.39
N MET A 12 1.07 0.77 14.27
CA MET A 12 -0.37 0.56 14.03
C MET A 12 -0.88 1.37 12.83
N ALA A 13 -0.41 2.61 12.64
CA ALA A 13 -0.79 3.43 11.49
C ALA A 13 -0.35 2.80 10.15
N PHE A 14 0.92 2.39 10.02
CA PHE A 14 1.42 1.69 8.85
C PHE A 14 0.72 0.33 8.64
N PHE A 15 0.42 -0.41 9.71
CA PHE A 15 -0.30 -1.67 9.63
C PHE A 15 -1.69 -1.51 9.01
N PHE A 16 -2.50 -0.57 9.53
CA PHE A 16 -3.85 -0.34 9.01
C PHE A 16 -3.84 0.26 7.60
N LEU A 17 -2.92 1.19 7.30
CA LEU A 17 -2.75 1.75 5.96
C LEU A 17 -2.34 0.66 4.95
N GLY A 18 -1.36 -0.18 5.30
CA GLY A 18 -0.92 -1.31 4.48
C GLY A 18 -2.05 -2.32 4.23
N LEU A 19 -2.84 -2.67 5.25
CA LEU A 19 -4.00 -3.55 5.09
C LEU A 19 -5.09 -2.93 4.20
N TRP A 20 -5.30 -1.61 4.32
CA TRP A 20 -6.24 -0.87 3.49
C TRP A 20 -5.82 -0.88 2.00
N HIS A 21 -4.55 -0.63 1.68
CA HIS A 21 -4.04 -0.79 0.32
C HIS A 21 -4.12 -2.25 -0.15
N LEU A 22 -3.72 -3.20 0.69
CA LEU A 22 -3.71 -4.64 0.34
C LEU A 22 -5.11 -5.11 -0.03
N PHE A 23 -6.10 -4.84 0.82
CA PHE A 23 -7.51 -5.17 0.57
C PHE A 23 -8.01 -4.55 -0.73
N ASN A 24 -7.77 -3.25 -0.94
CA ASN A 24 -8.31 -2.53 -2.10
C ASN A 24 -7.61 -2.91 -3.40
N HIS A 25 -6.28 -3.13 -3.42
CA HIS A 25 -5.58 -3.64 -4.61
C HIS A 25 -6.06 -5.05 -4.98
N ILE A 26 -6.20 -5.96 -4.01
CA ILE A 26 -6.72 -7.33 -4.26
C ILE A 26 -8.16 -7.27 -4.78
N LYS A 27 -9.03 -6.46 -4.15
CA LYS A 27 -10.41 -6.26 -4.58
C LYS A 27 -10.49 -5.68 -6.00
N LEU A 28 -9.69 -4.66 -6.32
CA LEU A 28 -9.63 -4.06 -7.65
C LEU A 28 -9.20 -5.08 -8.70
N HIS A 29 -8.12 -5.82 -8.45
CA HIS A 29 -7.65 -6.86 -9.35
C HIS A 29 -8.67 -8.01 -9.51
N SER A 30 -9.35 -8.40 -8.43
CA SER A 30 -10.39 -9.45 -8.45
C SER A 30 -11.64 -9.05 -9.24
N LEU A 31 -11.95 -7.75 -9.31
CA LEU A 31 -13.11 -7.22 -10.05
C LEU A 31 -12.76 -6.85 -11.50
N GLN A 32 -11.51 -6.49 -11.76
CA GLN A 32 -11.02 -5.97 -13.04
C GLN A 32 -9.63 -6.53 -13.36
N PRO A 33 -9.49 -7.85 -13.64
CA PRO A 33 -8.18 -8.47 -13.83
C PRO A 33 -7.44 -7.93 -15.06
N ASN A 34 -8.16 -7.74 -16.19
CA ASN A 34 -7.58 -7.34 -17.47
C ASN A 34 -7.32 -5.82 -17.58
N SER A 35 -8.02 -5.00 -16.79
CA SER A 35 -7.92 -3.53 -16.80
C SER A 35 -7.30 -2.95 -15.52
N TYR A 36 -6.73 -3.80 -14.67
CA TYR A 36 -6.10 -3.40 -13.41
C TYR A 36 -5.09 -2.26 -13.61
N THR A 37 -5.22 -1.22 -12.80
CA THR A 37 -4.27 -0.11 -12.69
C THR A 37 -4.06 0.25 -11.22
N SER A 38 -2.81 0.37 -10.80
CA SER A 38 -2.42 0.70 -9.42
C SER A 38 -2.84 2.13 -9.08
N SER A 39 -3.65 2.28 -8.03
CA SER A 39 -3.90 3.58 -7.41
C SER A 39 -2.90 3.83 -6.26
N PRO A 40 -2.38 5.05 -6.08
CA PRO A 40 -1.59 5.42 -4.90
C PRO A 40 -2.43 5.50 -3.62
N TRP A 41 -3.73 5.79 -3.73
CA TRP A 41 -4.69 5.87 -2.61
C TRP A 41 -6.09 5.45 -3.07
N PHE A 42 -6.99 5.12 -2.15
CA PHE A 42 -8.32 4.57 -2.46
C PHE A 42 -9.48 5.41 -1.90
N PRO A 43 -10.46 5.80 -2.74
CA PRO A 43 -11.60 6.57 -2.29
C PRO A 43 -12.64 5.76 -1.53
N THR A 44 -13.34 6.40 -0.59
CA THR A 44 -14.52 5.83 0.09
C THR A 44 -15.82 6.52 -0.31
N SER A 45 -16.95 5.84 -0.15
CA SER A 45 -18.27 6.33 -0.55
C SER A 45 -18.77 7.53 0.26
N LYS A 46 -18.47 7.58 1.57
CA LYS A 46 -18.89 8.69 2.45
C LYS A 46 -17.89 9.85 2.44
N LEU A 47 -16.59 9.55 2.41
CA LEU A 47 -15.51 10.52 2.46
C LEU A 47 -14.46 10.15 1.41
N ARG A 48 -14.49 10.81 0.24
CA ARG A 48 -13.62 10.49 -0.91
C ARG A 48 -12.14 10.41 -0.50
N TYR A 49 -11.66 11.33 0.32
CA TYR A 49 -10.25 11.42 0.72
C TYR A 49 -9.97 10.86 2.12
N LEU A 50 -10.78 9.92 2.63
CA LEU A 50 -10.68 9.42 4.01
C LEU A 50 -9.26 8.94 4.38
N GLU A 51 -8.65 8.12 3.51
CA GLU A 51 -7.28 7.62 3.68
C GLU A 51 -6.28 8.77 3.82
N LEU A 52 -6.35 9.75 2.91
CA LEU A 52 -5.46 10.91 2.89
C LEU A 52 -5.68 11.79 4.13
N PHE A 53 -6.93 11.98 4.58
CA PHE A 53 -7.22 12.70 5.82
C PHE A 53 -6.70 11.96 7.06
N MET A 54 -6.76 10.62 7.11
CA MET A 54 -6.14 9.83 8.18
C MET A 54 -4.61 10.01 8.20
N ILE A 55 -3.97 10.01 7.04
CA ILE A 55 -2.52 10.30 6.92
C ILE A 55 -2.22 11.73 7.39
N MET A 56 -2.97 12.73 6.94
CA MET A 56 -2.78 14.13 7.37
C MET A 56 -2.92 14.28 8.89
N VAL A 57 -3.98 13.72 9.48
CA VAL A 57 -4.21 13.79 10.94
C VAL A 57 -3.12 13.03 11.71
N GLY A 58 -2.75 11.83 11.27
CA GLY A 58 -1.69 11.03 11.90
C GLY A 58 -0.32 11.73 11.84
N SER A 59 0.05 12.29 10.68
CA SER A 59 1.27 13.09 10.52
C SER A 59 1.24 14.34 11.38
N SER A 60 0.15 15.10 11.41
CA SER A 60 0.02 16.29 12.26
C SER A 60 0.14 15.94 13.75
N ILE A 61 -0.49 14.86 14.20
CA ILE A 61 -0.33 14.36 15.58
C ILE A 61 1.14 14.00 15.85
N SER A 62 1.80 13.28 14.94
CA SER A 62 3.21 12.90 15.09
C SER A 62 4.15 14.11 15.15
N ILE A 63 3.97 15.11 14.28
CA ILE A 63 4.73 16.37 14.31
C ILE A 63 4.50 17.10 15.63
N SER A 64 3.24 17.21 16.09
CA SER A 64 2.90 17.82 17.38
C SER A 64 3.51 17.09 18.57
N MET A 65 3.52 15.75 18.55
CA MET A 65 4.12 14.94 19.60
C MET A 65 5.64 15.11 19.66
N GLU A 66 6.34 15.12 18.53
CA GLU A 66 7.81 15.27 18.51
C GLU A 66 8.27 16.70 18.86
N LEU A 67 7.59 17.74 18.34
CA LEU A 67 8.07 19.14 18.45
C LEU A 67 7.47 19.94 19.62
N PHE A 68 6.26 19.62 20.09
CA PHE A 68 5.51 20.50 21.02
C PHE A 68 4.96 19.79 22.26
N ILE A 69 4.60 18.50 22.19
CA ILE A 69 3.95 17.80 23.32
C ILE A 69 4.94 16.90 24.09
N GLY A 70 5.80 16.17 23.38
CA GLY A 70 6.82 15.31 23.99
C GLY A 70 7.99 16.06 24.66
N PRO A 71 8.51 17.17 24.11
CA PRO A 71 9.57 17.95 24.74
C PRO A 71 9.12 18.63 26.04
N ALA A 72 9.94 18.55 27.09
CA ALA A 72 9.60 19.07 28.42
C ALA A 72 9.38 20.61 28.48
N LYS A 73 9.96 21.37 27.56
CA LYS A 73 9.72 22.83 27.45
C LYS A 73 8.44 23.18 26.68
N HIS A 74 7.79 22.19 26.05
CA HIS A 74 6.67 22.37 25.10
C HIS A 74 6.90 23.35 23.93
N GLN A 75 8.17 23.69 23.69
CA GLN A 75 8.65 24.40 22.51
C GLN A 75 9.76 23.57 21.86
N PRO A 76 10.03 23.79 20.56
CA PRO A 76 11.13 23.13 19.86
C PRO A 76 12.43 23.96 19.78
N LEU A 77 12.41 25.27 20.01
CA LEU A 77 13.54 26.20 19.83
C LEU A 77 13.94 26.90 21.13
N ASP A 78 15.24 27.06 21.38
CA ASP A 78 15.74 27.84 22.51
C ASP A 78 15.52 29.36 22.35
N ILE A 79 15.80 30.13 23.41
CA ILE A 79 15.48 31.56 23.51
C ILE A 79 16.17 32.40 22.42
N ASP A 80 17.32 31.94 21.92
CA ASP A 80 18.08 32.52 20.81
C ASP A 80 17.59 32.08 19.41
N GLY A 81 16.57 31.22 19.35
CA GLY A 81 16.03 30.63 18.12
C GLY A 81 16.81 29.41 17.61
N SER A 82 17.83 28.94 18.32
CA SER A 82 18.56 27.72 17.97
C SER A 82 17.73 26.45 18.26
N ILE A 83 18.09 25.32 17.64
CA ILE A 83 17.50 24.02 17.98
C ILE A 83 18.32 23.40 19.13
N PRO A 84 17.72 23.15 20.31
CA PRO A 84 18.41 22.51 21.43
C PRO A 84 18.94 21.13 21.05
N SER A 85 20.13 20.75 21.52
CA SER A 85 20.75 19.46 21.16
C SER A 85 19.87 18.26 21.51
N ASN A 86 19.09 18.33 22.60
CA ASN A 86 18.14 17.32 23.03
C ASN A 86 16.84 17.27 22.18
N HIS A 87 16.61 18.25 21.29
CA HIS A 87 15.45 18.31 20.38
C HIS A 87 15.81 17.97 18.92
N LEU A 88 17.09 17.97 18.52
CA LEU A 88 17.54 17.66 17.15
C LEU A 88 16.92 16.36 16.62
N ARG A 89 16.93 15.29 17.43
CA ARG A 89 16.34 13.99 17.08
C ARG A 89 14.83 14.07 16.79
N ASN A 90 14.12 14.95 17.49
CA ASN A 90 12.68 15.10 17.32
C ASN A 90 12.38 15.89 16.04
N PHE A 91 13.25 16.84 15.65
CA PHE A 91 13.20 17.47 14.33
C PHE A 91 13.41 16.47 13.19
N GLU A 92 14.41 15.58 13.30
CA GLU A 92 14.61 14.46 12.37
C GLU A 92 13.32 13.62 12.25
N HIS A 93 12.81 13.11 13.37
CA HIS A 93 11.57 12.32 13.39
C HIS A 93 10.38 13.07 12.77
N SER A 94 10.17 14.34 13.12
CA SER A 94 9.07 15.15 12.59
C SER A 94 9.15 15.33 11.07
N SER A 95 10.36 15.38 10.50
CA SER A 95 10.59 15.54 9.06
C SER A 95 10.10 14.34 8.25
N ILE A 96 10.11 13.13 8.82
CA ILE A 96 9.48 11.94 8.21
C ILE A 96 7.97 12.19 8.08
N SER A 97 7.32 12.57 9.18
CA SER A 97 5.88 12.82 9.23
C SER A 97 5.45 14.00 8.36
N MET A 98 6.30 15.04 8.22
CA MET A 98 6.08 16.16 7.30
C MET A 98 6.00 15.69 5.84
N LEU A 99 6.85 14.77 5.38
CA LEU A 99 6.72 14.27 3.99
C LEU A 99 5.48 13.42 3.77
N PHE A 100 5.00 12.66 4.76
CA PHE A 100 3.70 11.98 4.66
C PHE A 100 2.52 12.97 4.64
N LEU A 101 2.63 14.11 5.35
CA LEU A 101 1.66 15.21 5.28
C LEU A 101 1.66 15.88 3.90
N VAL A 102 2.85 16.12 3.32
CA VAL A 102 3.03 16.63 1.96
C VAL A 102 2.44 15.66 0.94
N TYR A 103 2.75 14.36 1.03
CA TYR A 103 2.18 13.31 0.20
C TYR A 103 0.64 13.37 0.18
N ALA A 104 0.01 13.36 1.35
CA ALA A 104 -1.45 13.35 1.44
C ALA A 104 -2.08 14.66 0.91
N SER A 105 -1.46 15.80 1.20
CA SER A 105 -1.93 17.12 0.74
C SER A 105 -1.85 17.26 -0.79
N PHE A 106 -0.71 16.87 -1.38
CA PHE A 106 -0.53 16.92 -2.83
C PHE A 106 -1.34 15.84 -3.55
N ALA A 107 -1.59 14.67 -2.96
CA ALA A 107 -2.50 13.66 -3.51
C ALA A 107 -3.93 14.22 -3.70
N ILE A 108 -4.44 14.99 -2.73
CA ILE A 108 -5.73 15.70 -2.86
C ILE A 108 -5.67 16.77 -3.95
N LEU A 109 -4.61 17.58 -3.96
CA LEU A 109 -4.44 18.68 -4.94
C LEU A 109 -4.39 18.15 -6.38
N LEU A 110 -3.56 17.14 -6.64
CA LEU A 110 -3.38 16.51 -7.95
C LEU A 110 -4.65 15.82 -8.46
N ASP A 111 -5.49 15.27 -7.57
CA ASP A 111 -6.80 14.72 -7.96
C ASP A 111 -7.79 15.82 -8.36
N ARG A 112 -7.81 16.94 -7.63
CA ARG A 112 -8.70 18.09 -7.92
C ARG A 112 -8.33 18.80 -9.22
N LEU A 113 -7.04 18.94 -9.53
CA LEU A 113 -6.56 19.68 -10.71
C LEU A 113 -6.79 18.97 -12.07
N ARG A 114 -7.43 17.79 -12.10
CA ARG A 114 -7.70 17.01 -13.33
C ARG A 114 -6.46 16.80 -14.22
N ALA A 115 -5.29 16.63 -13.61
CA ALA A 115 -4.04 16.30 -14.31
C ALA A 115 -4.04 14.82 -14.74
N ASN A 116 -4.93 14.49 -15.68
CA ASN A 116 -5.53 13.16 -15.85
C ASN A 116 -4.52 12.01 -15.98
N ASN A 117 -3.41 12.21 -16.71
CA ASN A 117 -2.46 11.14 -17.01
C ASN A 117 -1.25 11.08 -16.04
N ILE A 118 -0.83 12.21 -15.46
CA ILE A 118 0.41 12.29 -14.67
C ILE A 118 0.15 12.31 -13.15
N LYS A 119 -1.07 12.61 -12.69
CA LYS A 119 -1.39 12.75 -11.25
C LYS A 119 -1.00 11.54 -10.40
N TYR A 120 -1.23 10.32 -10.91
CA TYR A 120 -0.89 9.10 -10.18
C TYR A 120 0.63 8.91 -10.08
N SER A 121 1.36 9.11 -11.18
CA SER A 121 2.83 9.03 -11.20
C SER A 121 3.49 10.08 -10.29
N LEU A 122 2.98 11.32 -10.26
CA LEU A 122 3.46 12.35 -9.33
C LEU A 122 3.14 11.99 -7.87
N THR A 123 1.95 11.44 -7.60
CA THR A 123 1.59 11.00 -6.23
C THR A 123 2.48 9.83 -5.78
N GLN A 124 2.75 8.86 -6.65
CA GLN A 124 3.71 7.78 -6.38
C GLN A 124 5.14 8.31 -6.19
N LEU A 125 5.57 9.32 -6.95
CA LEU A 125 6.88 9.96 -6.78
C LEU A 125 7.00 10.61 -5.40
N ILE A 126 6.00 11.39 -4.96
CA ILE A 126 6.02 11.99 -3.62
C ILE A 126 6.00 10.92 -2.53
N GLY A 127 5.25 9.82 -2.73
CA GLY A 127 5.28 8.66 -1.84
C GLY A 127 6.66 7.97 -1.78
N ALA A 128 7.36 7.86 -2.92
CA ALA A 128 8.72 7.35 -2.97
C ALA A 128 9.70 8.29 -2.24
N ILE A 129 9.56 9.61 -2.38
CA ILE A 129 10.37 10.59 -1.63
C ILE A 129 10.09 10.47 -0.12
N ALA A 130 8.84 10.25 0.31
CA ALA A 130 8.51 9.98 1.71
C ALA A 130 9.19 8.70 2.25
N PHE A 131 9.16 7.59 1.51
CA PHE A 131 9.89 6.36 1.88
C PHE A 131 11.42 6.54 1.82
N ALA A 132 11.95 7.35 0.90
CA ALA A 132 13.38 7.66 0.83
C ALA A 132 13.84 8.49 2.03
N GLN A 133 13.07 9.48 2.45
CA GLN A 133 13.32 10.27 3.67
C GLN A 133 13.23 9.39 4.93
N GLN A 134 12.23 8.51 5.00
CA GLN A 134 12.11 7.53 6.08
C GLN A 134 13.34 6.61 6.14
N LEU A 135 13.80 6.10 5.00
CA LEU A 135 15.01 5.27 4.91
C LEU A 135 16.27 6.06 5.31
N PHE A 136 16.45 7.27 4.79
CA PHE A 136 17.59 8.14 5.08
C PHE A 136 17.71 8.43 6.58
N LEU A 137 16.61 8.86 7.22
CA LEU A 137 16.61 9.16 8.64
C LEU A 137 16.68 7.90 9.51
N PHE A 138 16.04 6.78 9.13
CA PHE A 138 16.23 5.52 9.86
C PHE A 138 17.65 4.95 9.69
N HIS A 139 18.33 5.21 8.58
CA HIS A 139 19.72 4.82 8.40
C HIS A 139 20.64 5.58 9.36
N LEU A 140 20.58 6.91 9.35
CA LEU A 140 21.35 7.76 10.25
C LEU A 140 21.00 7.50 11.73
N HIS A 141 19.71 7.37 12.06
CA HIS A 141 19.27 7.01 13.40
C HIS A 141 19.80 5.63 13.84
N SER A 142 19.85 4.66 12.92
CA SER A 142 20.36 3.32 13.20
C SER A 142 21.90 3.26 13.28
N THR A 143 22.64 4.20 12.69
CA THR A 143 24.09 4.29 12.88
C THR A 143 24.45 4.83 14.26
N ASP A 144 23.59 5.66 14.85
CA ASP A 144 23.75 6.17 16.21
C ASP A 144 23.44 5.09 17.28
N HIS A 145 22.61 4.11 16.94
CA HIS A 145 22.20 3.02 17.82
C HIS A 145 23.10 1.78 17.71
N HIS A 146 24.24 1.81 18.42
CA HIS A 146 25.07 0.61 18.55
C HIS A 146 24.41 -0.46 19.44
N GLY A 147 24.32 -1.70 18.95
CA GLY A 147 23.90 -2.85 19.75
C GLY A 147 22.63 -3.54 19.26
N LEU A 148 21.64 -3.72 20.13
CA LEU A 148 20.42 -4.47 19.85
C LEU A 148 19.37 -3.63 19.10
N GLU A 149 19.18 -2.38 19.51
CA GLU A 149 18.24 -1.43 18.88
C GLU A 149 18.59 -1.19 17.40
N GLY A 150 19.88 -0.97 17.08
CA GLY A 150 20.35 -0.88 15.70
C GLY A 150 20.09 -2.14 14.86
N GLN A 151 20.06 -3.34 15.45
CA GLN A 151 19.70 -4.56 14.71
C GLN A 151 18.21 -4.56 14.32
N TYR A 152 17.33 -4.11 15.21
CA TYR A 152 15.91 -3.94 14.92
C TYR A 152 15.66 -2.89 13.82
N HIS A 153 16.33 -1.74 13.89
CA HIS A 153 16.23 -0.68 12.89
C HIS A 153 16.84 -1.06 11.53
N LEU A 154 17.95 -1.81 11.50
CA LEU A 154 18.52 -2.35 10.27
C LEU A 154 17.52 -3.26 9.53
N LEU A 155 16.82 -4.13 10.27
CA LEU A 155 15.79 -4.99 9.68
C LEU A 155 14.55 -4.22 9.23
N LEU A 156 14.18 -3.14 9.94
CA LEU A 156 13.17 -2.21 9.48
C LEU A 156 13.56 -1.55 8.15
N GLN A 157 14.81 -1.08 8.02
CA GLN A 157 15.31 -0.46 6.78
C GLN A 157 15.11 -1.37 5.55
N PHE A 158 15.36 -2.68 5.64
CA PHE A 158 15.07 -3.60 4.53
C PHE A 158 13.59 -3.57 4.10
N THR A 159 12.65 -3.52 5.04
CA THR A 159 11.21 -3.40 4.72
C THR A 159 10.84 -2.02 4.14
N VAL A 160 11.59 -0.96 4.48
CA VAL A 160 11.45 0.37 3.86
C VAL A 160 12.01 0.39 2.45
N VAL A 161 13.17 -0.24 2.20
CA VAL A 161 13.75 -0.40 0.85
C VAL A 161 12.77 -1.12 -0.08
N ILE A 162 12.08 -2.17 0.38
CA ILE A 162 11.08 -2.89 -0.44
C ILE A 162 9.89 -1.97 -0.79
N SER A 163 9.36 -1.21 0.17
CA SER A 163 8.29 -0.24 -0.10
C SER A 163 8.73 0.88 -1.04
N LEU A 164 9.95 1.41 -0.89
CA LEU A 164 10.54 2.40 -1.78
C LEU A 164 10.67 1.86 -3.21
N ALA A 165 11.33 0.70 -3.37
CA ALA A 165 11.57 0.08 -4.66
C ALA A 165 10.26 -0.27 -5.38
N THR A 166 9.27 -0.82 -4.68
CA THR A 166 7.96 -1.13 -5.27
C THR A 166 7.12 0.12 -5.56
N THR A 167 7.31 1.21 -4.82
CA THR A 167 6.68 2.51 -5.14
C THR A 167 7.27 3.11 -6.41
N LEU A 168 8.60 3.08 -6.57
CA LEU A 168 9.29 3.50 -7.80
C LEU A 168 8.93 2.62 -9.00
N LEU A 169 8.94 1.30 -8.85
CA LEU A 169 8.48 0.36 -9.88
C LEU A 169 7.01 0.60 -10.25
N GLY A 170 6.18 1.02 -9.31
CA GLY A 170 4.77 1.37 -9.54
C GLY A 170 4.56 2.56 -10.48
N ILE A 171 5.57 3.41 -10.68
CA ILE A 171 5.54 4.51 -11.67
C ILE A 171 5.72 3.96 -13.09
N GLY A 172 6.68 3.06 -13.29
CA GLY A 172 6.96 2.45 -14.60
C GLY A 172 6.04 1.28 -14.97
N LEU A 173 5.51 0.56 -13.97
CA LEU A 173 4.69 -0.64 -14.13
C LEU A 173 3.30 -0.49 -13.46
N PRO A 174 2.50 0.55 -13.79
CA PRO A 174 1.25 0.83 -13.09
C PRO A 174 0.19 -0.27 -13.25
N LYS A 175 0.28 -1.09 -14.30
CA LYS A 175 -0.60 -2.26 -14.51
C LYS A 175 -0.15 -3.52 -13.77
N SER A 176 0.98 -3.50 -13.04
CA SER A 176 1.44 -4.66 -12.27
C SER A 176 0.72 -4.75 -10.93
N PHE A 177 -0.20 -5.71 -10.82
CA PHE A 177 -0.82 -6.07 -9.55
C PHE A 177 0.25 -6.51 -8.53
N LEU A 178 1.22 -7.34 -8.95
CA LEU A 178 2.25 -7.87 -8.05
C LEU A 178 3.10 -6.76 -7.40
N VAL A 179 3.51 -5.74 -8.15
CA VAL A 179 4.25 -4.58 -7.59
C VAL A 179 3.43 -3.88 -6.50
N SER A 180 2.12 -3.73 -6.73
CA SER A 180 1.21 -3.07 -5.78
C SER A 180 0.90 -3.94 -4.56
N PHE A 181 0.80 -5.25 -4.77
CA PHE A 181 0.62 -6.26 -3.72
C PHE A 181 1.84 -6.29 -2.79
N VAL A 182 3.05 -6.43 -3.34
CA VAL A 182 4.29 -6.45 -2.56
C VAL A 182 4.48 -5.13 -1.81
N ARG A 183 4.22 -3.97 -2.43
CA ARG A 183 4.21 -2.66 -1.73
C ARG A 183 3.26 -2.64 -0.53
N SER A 184 2.05 -3.16 -0.71
CA SER A 184 1.06 -3.18 0.38
C SER A 184 1.49 -4.11 1.51
N VAL A 185 2.02 -5.30 1.18
CA VAL A 185 2.56 -6.27 2.14
C VAL A 185 3.79 -5.73 2.89
N SER A 186 4.70 -5.00 2.22
CA SER A 186 5.86 -4.40 2.88
C SER A 186 5.47 -3.25 3.81
N ILE A 187 4.44 -2.46 3.48
CA ILE A 187 3.87 -1.45 4.39
C ILE A 187 3.20 -2.12 5.61
N VAL A 188 2.44 -3.21 5.42
CA VAL A 188 1.91 -4.02 6.55
C VAL A 188 3.07 -4.52 7.42
N PHE A 189 4.15 -5.03 6.83
CA PHE A 189 5.28 -5.55 7.59
C PHE A 189 6.05 -4.46 8.34
N GLN A 190 6.25 -3.28 7.76
CA GLN A 190 6.78 -2.13 8.50
C GLN A 190 5.96 -1.85 9.76
N GLY A 191 4.63 -1.85 9.64
CA GLY A 191 3.72 -1.62 10.77
C GLY A 191 3.81 -2.69 11.86
N VAL A 192 3.82 -3.96 11.47
CA VAL A 192 4.02 -5.09 12.40
C VAL A 192 5.39 -5.01 13.06
N TRP A 193 6.46 -4.78 12.29
CA TRP A 193 7.83 -4.78 12.80
C TRP A 193 8.12 -3.60 13.73
N LEU A 194 7.63 -2.39 13.42
CA LEU A 194 7.65 -1.24 14.33
C LEU A 194 6.95 -1.55 15.65
N THR A 195 5.76 -2.17 15.59
CA THR A 195 5.00 -2.54 16.79
C THR A 195 5.76 -3.56 17.64
N VAL A 196 6.30 -4.61 17.01
CA VAL A 196 7.10 -5.66 17.66
C VAL A 196 8.37 -5.08 18.30
N MET A 197 9.10 -4.23 17.57
CA MET A 197 10.29 -3.53 18.04
C MET A 197 9.99 -2.69 19.29
N GLY A 198 8.88 -1.94 19.27
CA GLY A 198 8.40 -1.15 20.41
C GLY A 198 8.23 -2.01 21.67
N TYR A 199 7.53 -3.14 21.58
CA TYR A 199 7.36 -4.02 22.74
C TYR A 199 8.67 -4.69 23.16
N MET A 200 9.46 -5.21 22.21
CA MET A 200 10.67 -5.99 22.51
C MET A 200 11.81 -5.18 23.15
N LEU A 201 11.92 -3.88 22.82
CA LEU A 201 12.98 -3.02 23.38
C LEU A 201 12.56 -2.32 24.67
N TRP A 202 11.26 -2.03 24.87
CA TRP A 202 10.78 -1.26 26.04
C TRP A 202 9.99 -2.07 27.08
N THR A 203 9.84 -3.39 26.92
CA THR A 203 9.23 -4.31 27.91
C THR A 203 10.32 -5.19 28.56
N PRO A 204 10.67 -4.99 29.85
CA PRO A 204 11.80 -5.69 30.48
C PRO A 204 11.75 -7.22 30.40
N GLU A 205 10.55 -7.81 30.48
CA GLU A 205 10.34 -9.27 30.43
C GLU A 205 10.65 -9.89 29.05
N LEU A 206 10.65 -9.07 27.99
CA LEU A 206 10.93 -9.51 26.61
C LEU A 206 12.40 -9.35 26.21
N ILE A 207 13.23 -8.75 27.07
CA ILE A 207 14.64 -8.47 26.75
C ILE A 207 15.46 -9.79 26.77
N PRO A 208 16.31 -10.04 25.76
CA PRO A 208 17.14 -11.24 25.72
C PRO A 208 18.04 -11.41 26.95
N LYS A 209 18.11 -12.64 27.52
CA LYS A 209 18.97 -12.93 28.68
C LYS A 209 20.42 -12.44 28.46
N GLY A 210 20.99 -11.75 29.46
CA GLY A 210 22.31 -11.10 29.35
C GLY A 210 22.25 -9.67 28.80
N CYS A 211 21.05 -9.14 28.53
CA CYS A 211 20.81 -7.73 28.27
C CYS A 211 19.80 -7.17 29.28
N SER A 212 19.86 -5.86 29.52
CA SER A 212 19.02 -5.14 30.48
C SER A 212 18.65 -3.75 29.95
N LEU A 213 17.49 -3.26 30.38
CA LEU A 213 17.05 -1.89 30.10
C LEU A 213 17.71 -0.95 31.13
N LEU A 214 18.61 -0.11 30.68
CA LEU A 214 19.24 0.94 31.49
C LEU A 214 18.63 2.29 31.15
N ASN A 215 18.73 3.24 32.08
CA ASN A 215 18.33 4.63 31.87
C ASN A 215 19.60 5.48 31.86
N GLU A 216 20.01 5.92 30.67
CA GLU A 216 21.17 6.77 30.43
C GLU A 216 20.65 8.14 29.99
N ASP A 217 21.01 9.20 30.72
CA ASP A 217 20.61 10.60 30.46
C ASP A 217 19.10 10.85 30.27
N GLY A 218 18.26 10.04 30.92
CA GLY A 218 16.79 10.11 30.82
C GLY A 218 16.20 9.24 29.70
N HIS A 219 17.04 8.49 28.99
CA HIS A 219 16.65 7.63 27.87
C HIS A 219 16.83 6.15 28.20
N LYS A 220 15.79 5.35 27.91
CA LYS A 220 15.78 3.90 28.13
C LYS A 220 16.44 3.18 26.96
N ILE A 221 17.63 2.61 27.18
CA ILE A 221 18.47 1.93 26.18
C ILE A 221 18.73 0.49 26.63
N VAL A 222 18.71 -0.46 25.69
CA VAL A 222 19.04 -1.87 25.98
C VAL A 222 20.54 -2.11 25.83
N ARG A 223 21.24 -2.38 26.94
CA ARG A 223 22.66 -2.74 26.97
C ARG A 223 22.82 -4.24 27.28
N CYS A 224 23.86 -4.86 26.73
CA CYS A 224 24.18 -6.27 26.97
C CYS A 224 25.50 -6.39 27.73
N SER A 225 25.58 -7.32 28.68
CA SER A 225 26.71 -7.45 29.62
C SER A 225 27.98 -8.04 29.01
N SER A 226 27.89 -8.67 27.84
CA SER A 226 29.01 -9.25 27.10
C SER A 226 28.75 -9.27 25.60
N GLN A 227 29.82 -9.41 24.82
CA GLN A 227 29.71 -9.54 23.36
C GLN A 227 28.92 -10.80 22.96
N ASP A 228 29.05 -11.90 23.70
CA ASP A 228 28.30 -13.13 23.44
C ASP A 228 26.80 -12.95 23.71
N ALA A 229 26.43 -12.23 24.78
CA ALA A 229 25.05 -11.88 25.06
C ALA A 229 24.47 -10.99 23.94
N LEU A 230 25.24 -10.01 23.44
CA LEU A 230 24.85 -9.16 22.32
C LEU A 230 24.70 -9.95 21.01
N ASN A 231 25.65 -10.83 20.69
CA ASN A 231 25.60 -11.69 19.51
C ASN A 231 24.37 -12.61 19.55
N ARG A 232 24.12 -13.25 20.70
CA ARG A 232 22.92 -14.06 20.95
C ARG A 232 21.64 -13.25 20.81
N ALA A 233 21.59 -12.03 21.36
CA ALA A 233 20.45 -11.13 21.23
C ALA A 233 20.16 -10.79 19.76
N LYS A 234 21.18 -10.38 18.98
CA LYS A 234 21.05 -10.11 17.54
C LYS A 234 20.56 -11.33 16.75
N SER A 235 21.07 -12.52 17.04
CA SER A 235 20.60 -13.77 16.41
C SER A 235 19.12 -14.05 16.71
N LEU A 236 18.65 -13.77 17.93
CA LEU A 236 17.23 -13.90 18.28
C LEU A 236 16.35 -12.92 17.49
N VAL A 237 16.79 -11.67 17.31
CA VAL A 237 16.07 -10.68 16.46
C VAL A 237 15.99 -11.16 15.00
N ASN A 238 17.08 -11.72 14.45
CA ASN A 238 17.10 -12.25 13.09
C ASN A 238 16.14 -13.45 12.92
N ILE A 239 16.08 -14.37 13.90
CA ILE A 239 15.14 -15.49 13.91
C ILE A 239 13.70 -14.98 13.99
N GLN A 240 13.44 -14.03 14.88
CA GLN A 240 12.13 -13.40 15.04
C GLN A 240 11.65 -12.74 13.74
N PHE A 241 12.50 -11.94 13.11
CA PHE A 241 12.20 -11.30 11.82
C PHE A 241 11.91 -12.33 10.72
N SER A 242 12.69 -13.40 10.65
CA SER A 242 12.46 -14.52 9.72
C SER A 242 11.09 -15.17 9.94
N TRP A 243 10.68 -15.38 11.19
CA TRP A 243 9.36 -15.95 11.51
C TRP A 243 8.21 -14.99 11.17
N PHE A 244 8.35 -13.68 11.44
CA PHE A 244 7.36 -12.69 11.01
C PHE A 244 7.26 -12.58 9.48
N LEU A 245 8.38 -12.66 8.76
CA LEU A 245 8.40 -12.66 7.30
C LEU A 245 7.65 -13.89 6.73
N ILE A 246 7.89 -15.09 7.27
CA ILE A 246 7.14 -16.30 6.92
C ILE A 246 5.63 -16.11 7.23
N GLY A 247 5.31 -15.64 8.44
CA GLY A 247 3.93 -15.42 8.88
C GLY A 247 3.16 -14.43 8.02
N ILE A 248 3.77 -13.31 7.64
CA ILE A 248 3.18 -12.30 6.74
C ILE A 248 3.07 -12.83 5.31
N THR A 249 4.02 -13.63 4.84
CA THR A 249 3.93 -14.28 3.51
C THR A 249 2.71 -15.21 3.46
N ILE A 250 2.58 -16.11 4.44
CA ILE A 250 1.43 -17.03 4.54
C ILE A 250 0.12 -16.24 4.68
N SER A 251 0.09 -15.22 5.55
CA SER A 251 -1.11 -14.42 5.82
C SER A 251 -1.57 -13.63 4.60
N SER A 252 -0.64 -12.98 3.87
CA SER A 252 -0.96 -12.18 2.69
C SER A 252 -1.44 -13.03 1.51
N VAL A 253 -0.82 -14.19 1.27
CA VAL A 253 -1.28 -15.15 0.24
C VAL A 253 -2.65 -15.74 0.62
N THR A 254 -2.87 -16.09 1.88
CA THR A 254 -4.17 -16.60 2.37
C THR A 254 -5.26 -15.54 2.23
N PHE A 255 -4.96 -14.29 2.57
CA PHE A 255 -5.87 -13.14 2.43
C PHE A 255 -6.21 -12.87 0.95
N TYR A 256 -5.23 -12.96 0.06
CA TYR A 256 -5.45 -12.90 -1.39
C TYR A 256 -6.41 -13.98 -1.87
N LEU A 257 -6.15 -15.26 -1.55
CA LEU A 257 -7.00 -16.38 -1.95
C LEU A 257 -8.44 -16.23 -1.41
N GLY A 258 -8.59 -15.81 -0.16
CA GLY A 258 -9.89 -15.56 0.47
C GLY A 258 -10.68 -14.43 -0.23
N LEU A 259 -10.02 -13.33 -0.59
CA LEU A 259 -10.65 -12.21 -1.28
C LEU A 259 -10.98 -12.53 -2.75
N VAL A 260 -10.08 -13.20 -3.49
CA VAL A 260 -10.36 -13.64 -4.87
C VAL A 260 -11.55 -14.60 -4.89
N LYS A 261 -11.62 -15.55 -3.95
CA LYS A 261 -12.79 -16.46 -3.81
C LYS A 261 -14.10 -15.69 -3.51
N ARG A 262 -14.04 -14.55 -2.82
CA ARG A 262 -15.19 -13.71 -2.44
C ARG A 262 -15.63 -12.73 -3.53
N TYR A 263 -14.70 -12.19 -4.31
CA TYR A 263 -14.96 -11.13 -5.29
C TYR A 263 -14.91 -11.62 -6.74
N GLY A 264 -14.00 -12.53 -7.11
CA GLY A 264 -13.94 -13.11 -8.46
C GLY A 264 -15.22 -13.88 -8.83
N LYS A 265 -15.83 -14.59 -7.87
CA LYS A 265 -17.16 -15.21 -8.05
C LYS A 265 -18.27 -14.21 -8.42
N ARG A 266 -18.18 -12.95 -7.98
CA ARG A 266 -19.17 -11.91 -8.31
C ARG A 266 -19.01 -11.41 -9.74
N VAL A 267 -17.80 -11.44 -10.30
CA VAL A 267 -17.57 -11.09 -11.72
C VAL A 267 -18.23 -12.14 -12.60
N MET A 268 -17.95 -13.43 -12.36
CA MET A 268 -18.55 -14.53 -13.15
C MET A 268 -20.09 -14.56 -13.06
N TYR A 269 -20.67 -14.29 -11.88
CA TYR A 269 -22.12 -14.20 -11.72
C TYR A 269 -22.72 -12.87 -12.25
N SER A 270 -21.90 -11.86 -12.56
CA SER A 270 -22.34 -10.60 -13.15
C SER A 270 -22.12 -10.53 -14.67
N SER A 271 -21.26 -11.39 -15.23
CA SER A 271 -21.15 -11.58 -16.67
C SER A 271 -22.23 -12.53 -17.19
N LEU A 272 -22.56 -13.62 -16.47
CA LEU A 272 -23.58 -14.58 -16.90
C LEU A 272 -24.93 -13.95 -17.28
N PRO A 273 -25.53 -13.02 -16.48
CA PRO A 273 -26.79 -12.38 -16.84
C PRO A 273 -26.67 -11.46 -18.05
N LYS A 274 -25.52 -10.79 -18.24
CA LYS A 274 -25.28 -9.92 -19.39
C LYS A 274 -25.08 -10.70 -20.68
N GLU A 275 -24.30 -11.77 -20.61
CA GLU A 275 -24.09 -12.69 -21.73
C GLU A 275 -25.42 -13.37 -22.12
N LEU A 276 -26.28 -13.66 -21.14
CA LEU A 276 -27.64 -14.16 -21.38
C LEU A 276 -28.58 -13.07 -21.95
N GLU A 277 -28.53 -11.83 -21.45
CA GLU A 277 -29.30 -10.69 -21.99
C GLU A 277 -28.87 -10.36 -23.43
N GLU A 278 -27.56 -10.29 -23.72
CA GLU A 278 -27.00 -10.06 -25.06
C GLU A 278 -27.40 -11.19 -26.04
N LEU A 279 -27.30 -12.47 -25.63
CA LEU A 279 -27.80 -13.60 -26.42
C LEU A 279 -29.33 -13.57 -26.63
N GLN A 280 -30.09 -13.04 -25.67
CA GLN A 280 -31.53 -12.96 -25.76
C GLN A 280 -31.99 -11.80 -26.66
N GLU A 281 -31.32 -10.64 -26.59
CA GLU A 281 -31.50 -9.53 -27.54
C GLU A 281 -31.16 -9.97 -28.97
N GLU A 282 -29.99 -10.57 -29.21
CA GLU A 282 -29.61 -11.12 -30.54
C GLU A 282 -30.62 -12.15 -31.06
N SER A 283 -31.16 -13.02 -30.20
CA SER A 283 -32.18 -14.00 -30.60
C SER A 283 -33.50 -13.33 -31.02
N SER A 284 -33.90 -12.27 -30.31
CA SER A 284 -35.16 -11.55 -30.56
C SER A 284 -35.12 -10.71 -31.85
N ASP A 285 -33.97 -10.12 -32.17
CA ASP A 285 -33.76 -9.38 -33.42
C ASP A 285 -33.86 -10.30 -34.64
N VAL A 286 -33.33 -11.53 -34.55
CA VAL A 286 -33.42 -12.54 -35.63
C VAL A 286 -34.86 -13.05 -35.81
N GLU A 287 -35.64 -13.18 -34.73
CA GLU A 287 -37.03 -13.62 -34.80
C GLU A 287 -37.95 -12.54 -35.41
N SER A 288 -37.72 -11.25 -35.07
CA SER A 288 -38.45 -10.11 -35.66
C SER A 288 -38.30 -10.00 -37.19
N GLN A 289 -37.13 -10.33 -37.73
CA GLN A 289 -36.89 -10.35 -39.19
C GLN A 289 -37.60 -11.52 -39.89
N LYS A 290 -38.06 -12.52 -39.14
CA LYS A 290 -38.67 -13.74 -39.67
C LYS A 290 -40.20 -13.65 -39.75
N GLU A 291 -40.84 -12.92 -38.83
CA GLU A 291 -42.30 -12.73 -38.84
C GLU A 291 -42.80 -11.78 -39.95
N MET A 292 -41.95 -10.88 -40.48
CA MET A 292 -42.38 -9.89 -41.47
C MET A 292 -42.55 -10.41 -42.93
N LYS A 293 -42.66 -11.74 -43.13
CA LYS A 293 -42.83 -12.38 -44.45
C LYS A 293 -43.75 -13.61 -44.46
N ILE A 294 -45.01 -13.49 -44.03
CA ILE A 294 -46.12 -14.37 -44.45
C ILE A 294 -47.44 -13.57 -44.47
N GLY A 295 -48.15 -13.59 -45.62
CA GLY A 295 -49.39 -12.84 -45.90
C GLY A 295 -49.12 -11.62 -46.80
N ASP A 296 -49.43 -11.61 -48.10
CA ASP A 296 -50.74 -11.86 -48.73
C ASP A 296 -50.56 -12.17 -50.25
N PRO A 297 -51.48 -12.86 -50.95
CA PRO A 297 -51.33 -13.16 -52.37
C PRO A 297 -52.18 -12.25 -53.28
N ASN A 298 -51.55 -11.51 -54.20
CA ASN A 298 -52.04 -11.19 -55.57
C ASN A 298 -51.27 -10.01 -56.20
N SER A 299 -50.42 -10.29 -57.19
CA SER A 299 -50.40 -9.54 -58.45
C SER A 299 -49.60 -10.27 -59.54
N THR A 300 -50.26 -10.48 -60.68
CA THR A 300 -49.67 -10.96 -61.94
C THR A 300 -49.14 -9.79 -62.78
N VAL A 301 -48.53 -10.11 -63.93
CA VAL A 301 -48.25 -9.25 -65.12
C VAL A 301 -46.89 -8.54 -65.14
N ILE A 302 -46.02 -8.62 -66.18
CA ILE A 302 -45.90 -9.51 -67.38
C ILE A 302 -44.41 -9.48 -67.89
N HIS A 303 -44.05 -10.38 -68.83
CA HIS A 303 -42.85 -10.51 -69.71
C HIS A 303 -41.93 -9.26 -69.94
N VAL A 304 -40.66 -9.33 -70.38
CA VAL A 304 -39.92 -10.19 -71.37
C VAL A 304 -38.42 -10.23 -70.96
N GLY A 305 -37.54 -11.19 -71.27
CA GLY A 305 -37.63 -12.48 -71.98
C GLY A 305 -36.34 -12.84 -72.79
N ALA A 306 -36.22 -14.08 -73.28
CA ALA A 306 -35.14 -14.67 -74.12
C ALA A 306 -33.74 -14.91 -73.50
N GLY A 307 -33.17 -16.11 -73.71
CA GLY A 307 -31.72 -16.37 -73.61
C GLY A 307 -31.25 -17.66 -72.93
N LEU A 308 -31.56 -18.85 -73.46
CA LEU A 308 -30.81 -20.07 -73.09
C LEU A 308 -29.37 -20.02 -73.62
N LYS A 309 -28.40 -20.47 -72.81
CA LYS A 309 -27.32 -21.40 -73.20
C LYS A 309 -26.67 -22.03 -71.96
N ALA A 310 -26.06 -23.21 -72.14
CA ALA A 310 -25.54 -24.10 -71.10
C ALA A 310 -24.07 -24.49 -71.35
N PHE A 311 -23.48 -25.28 -70.44
CA PHE A 311 -22.10 -25.87 -70.45
C PHE A 311 -20.95 -24.85 -70.27
N ASP A 312 -19.77 -25.16 -69.72
CA ASP A 312 -19.19 -26.34 -69.02
C ASP A 312 -18.13 -25.81 -68.01
N ILE A 313 -17.84 -26.43 -66.85
CA ILE A 313 -16.82 -27.47 -66.55
C ILE A 313 -15.36 -27.14 -66.96
N GLU A 314 -14.44 -27.30 -65.98
CA GLU A 314 -12.96 -27.18 -66.04
C GLU A 314 -12.40 -25.76 -66.33
N ARG A 315 -11.33 -25.28 -65.70
CA ARG A 315 -10.23 -25.96 -64.96
C ARG A 315 -9.67 -25.06 -63.84
#